data_AF-A0A1R4GYQ0-F1
#
_entry.id   AF-A0A1R4GYQ0-F1
#
_cell.length_a   1.000
_cell.length_b   1.000
_cell.length_c   1.000
_cell.angle_alpha   90.00
_cell.angle_beta   90.00
_cell.angle_gamma   90.00
#
_symmetry.space_group_name_H-M   'P 1'
#
loop_
_entity.id
_entity.type
_entity.pdbx_description
1 polymer ?
#
loop_
_entity_poly.entity_id
_entity_poly.type
_entity_poly.pdbx_seq_one_letter_code
_entity_poly.pdbx_strand_id
1 'polypeptide(L)'
;MTNDDVTLIEAPKIPKGIEPGCLLLNTYVVESNLGEGGMAITYLTHHKELSNTKHVIKVIKTHLSTDIASAFSLTNAEANTKVIDLLKREAESLISISHQAIVGYQGFQKDDIYGYCLVMEYVEGPTLKQLLELLF
;
A
#
# COMPACT_ATOMS: atom_id res chain seq x y z
N MET A 1 28.30 -7.43 -31.05
CA MET A 1 27.38 -8.35 -30.36
C MET A 1 27.10 -7.71 -29.01
N THR A 2 25.95 -7.05 -28.91
CA THR A 2 25.51 -6.26 -27.77
C THR A 2 25.02 -7.21 -26.67
N ASN A 3 25.68 -7.18 -25.52
CA ASN A 3 25.16 -7.76 -24.29
C ASN A 3 24.10 -6.82 -23.75
N ASP A 4 22.86 -7.02 -24.17
CA ASP A 4 21.69 -6.46 -23.51
C ASP A 4 21.43 -7.28 -22.24
N ASP A 5 22.21 -7.00 -21.19
CA ASP A 5 21.89 -7.37 -19.82
C ASP A 5 20.65 -6.57 -19.39
N VAL A 6 19.49 -7.03 -19.85
CA VAL A 6 18.20 -6.62 -19.30
C VAL A 6 18.11 -7.25 -17.93
N THR A 7 18.61 -6.53 -16.92
CA THR A 7 18.42 -6.87 -15.51
C THR A 7 16.92 -6.99 -15.27
N LEU A 8 16.45 -8.23 -15.20
CA LEU A 8 15.12 -8.57 -14.72
C LEU A 8 14.98 -7.89 -13.36
N ILE A 9 14.15 -6.86 -13.28
CA ILE A 9 13.76 -6.27 -12.01
C ILE A 9 12.97 -7.36 -11.30
N GLU A 10 13.66 -8.15 -10.48
CA GLU A 10 13.02 -9.15 -9.63
C GLU A 10 11.92 -8.44 -8.85
N ALA A 11 10.68 -8.83 -9.11
CA ALA A 11 9.54 -8.32 -8.37
C ALA A 11 9.86 -8.49 -6.88
N PRO A 12 9.75 -7.43 -6.05
CA PRO A 12 10.05 -7.58 -4.65
C PRO A 12 9.14 -8.67 -4.10
N LYS A 13 9.77 -9.76 -3.64
CA LYS A 13 9.12 -10.81 -2.87
C LYS A 13 8.73 -10.16 -1.55
N ILE A 14 7.58 -9.50 -1.52
CA ILE A 14 6.94 -9.20 -0.26
C ILE A 14 6.68 -10.59 0.36
N PRO A 15 7.29 -10.94 1.51
CA PRO A 15 6.98 -12.18 2.22
C PRO A 15 5.49 -12.15 2.62
N LYS A 16 4.99 -13.10 3.39
CA LYS A 16 3.57 -13.21 3.83
C LYS A 16 3.04 -12.03 4.68
N GLY A 17 3.55 -10.82 4.49
CA GLY A 17 3.45 -9.66 5.34
C GLY A 17 4.82 -9.01 5.52
N ILE A 18 4.81 -7.75 5.96
CA ILE A 18 5.99 -7.03 6.46
C ILE A 18 6.02 -7.20 7.97
N GLU A 19 7.17 -7.57 8.52
CA GLU A 19 7.31 -7.87 9.95
C GLU A 19 7.30 -6.59 10.80
N PRO A 20 6.79 -6.65 12.05
CA PRO A 20 6.95 -5.55 13.00
C PRO A 20 8.42 -5.13 13.18
N GLY A 21 8.66 -3.83 13.28
CA GLY A 21 9.99 -3.23 13.35
C GLY A 21 10.62 -2.89 11.98
N CYS A 22 10.08 -3.42 10.87
CA CYS A 22 10.52 -3.01 9.54
C CYS A 22 10.13 -1.56 9.24
N LEU A 23 10.89 -0.93 8.35
CA LEU A 23 10.69 0.46 7.95
C LEU A 23 9.98 0.56 6.61
N LEU A 24 8.93 1.39 6.55
CA LEU A 24 8.20 1.79 5.35
C LEU A 24 8.49 3.26 5.04
N LEU A 25 8.68 3.57 3.76
CA LEU A 25 8.96 4.90 3.22
C LEU A 25 10.13 5.59 3.92
N ASN A 26 11.09 4.78 4.39
CA ASN A 26 12.23 5.20 5.22
C ASN A 26 11.85 6.03 6.47
N THR A 27 10.59 5.97 6.91
CA THR A 27 10.03 6.93 7.89
C THR A 27 9.14 6.27 8.93
N TYR A 28 8.37 5.26 8.55
CA TYR A 28 7.33 4.65 9.39
C TYR A 28 7.73 3.24 9.80
N VAL A 29 7.75 2.98 11.10
CA VAL A 29 8.05 1.66 11.66
C VAL A 29 6.76 0.86 11.75
N VAL A 30 6.78 -0.36 11.23
CA VAL A 30 5.63 -1.28 11.29
C VAL A 30 5.42 -1.76 12.72
N GLU A 31 4.19 -1.66 13.22
CA GLU A 31 3.79 -2.21 14.52
C GLU A 31 3.07 -3.55 14.37
N SER A 32 2.10 -3.62 13.45
CA SER A 32 1.32 -4.84 13.21
C SER A 32 0.61 -4.83 11.86
N ASN A 33 0.20 -6.01 11.40
CA ASN A 33 -0.70 -6.17 10.26
C ASN A 33 -2.15 -6.02 10.75
N LEU A 34 -2.90 -5.07 10.15
CA LEU A 34 -4.31 -4.83 10.45
C LEU A 34 -5.26 -5.64 9.56
N GLY A 35 -4.79 -6.11 8.42
CA GLY A 35 -5.57 -6.94 7.51
C GLY A 35 -5.02 -6.95 6.10
N GLU A 36 -5.42 -7.99 5.37
CA GLU A 36 -5.10 -8.19 3.97
C GLU A 36 -6.37 -8.13 3.12
N GLY A 37 -6.40 -7.20 2.17
CA GLY A 37 -7.43 -7.13 1.14
C GLY A 37 -6.94 -7.74 -0.18
N GLY A 38 -7.78 -7.74 -1.22
CA GLY A 38 -7.38 -8.23 -2.55
C GLY A 38 -6.20 -7.43 -3.14
N MET A 39 -6.22 -6.11 -2.97
CA MET A 39 -5.26 -5.21 -3.63
C MET A 39 -4.06 -4.79 -2.77
N ALA A 40 -4.17 -4.90 -1.45
CA ALA A 40 -3.19 -4.34 -0.52
C ALA A 40 -3.14 -5.10 0.80
N ILE A 41 -2.01 -4.98 1.50
CA ILE A 41 -1.90 -5.34 2.92
C ILE A 41 -1.82 -4.04 3.72
N THR A 42 -2.54 -4.00 4.85
CA THR A 42 -2.69 -2.80 5.68
C THR A 42 -1.93 -2.95 6.98
N TYR A 43 -1.09 -1.99 7.32
CA TYR A 43 -0.25 -2.02 8.52
C TYR A 43 -0.52 -0.84 9.43
N LEU A 44 -0.54 -1.11 10.74
CA LEU A 44 -0.38 -0.08 11.77
C LEU A 44 1.09 0.28 11.87
N THR A 45 1.38 1.57 11.93
CA THR A 45 2.74 2.10 11.95
C THR A 45 2.83 3.32 12.85
N HIS A 46 4.05 3.66 13.28
CA HIS A 46 4.36 4.96 13.89
C HIS A 46 5.54 5.62 13.17
N HIS A 47 5.62 6.94 13.26
CA HIS A 47 6.76 7.68 12.70
C HIS A 47 8.00 7.48 13.56
N LYS A 48 9.14 7.11 12.96
CA LYS A 48 10.36 6.73 13.69
C LYS A 48 10.94 7.85 14.58
N GLU A 49 10.83 9.11 14.14
CA GLU A 49 11.36 10.27 14.88
C GLU A 49 10.31 11.01 15.73
N LEU A 50 9.01 10.77 15.51
CA LEU A 50 7.95 11.56 16.15
C LEU A 50 7.20 10.69 17.15
N SER A 51 7.28 11.09 18.42
CA SER A 51 6.63 10.37 19.51
C SER A 51 5.11 10.44 19.42
N ASN A 52 4.44 9.38 19.89
CA ASN A 52 2.98 9.30 20.01
C ASN A 52 2.21 9.52 18.70
N THR A 53 2.77 9.04 17.58
CA THR A 53 2.10 9.07 16.28
C THR A 53 1.58 7.69 15.91
N LYS A 54 0.42 7.63 15.26
CA LYS A 54 -0.12 6.39 14.67
C LYS A 54 -0.60 6.69 13.27
N HIS A 55 -0.22 5.84 12.34
CA HIS A 55 -0.57 5.93 10.93
C HIS A 55 -0.91 4.54 10.42
N VAL A 56 -1.77 4.50 9.41
CA VAL A 56 -2.01 3.27 8.68
C VAL A 56 -1.36 3.38 7.31
N ILE A 57 -0.64 2.35 6.90
CA ILE A 57 -0.03 2.27 5.57
C ILE A 57 -0.60 1.06 4.84
N LYS A 58 -1.23 1.31 3.69
CA LYS A 58 -1.60 0.26 2.73
C LYS A 58 -0.47 0.08 1.73
N VAL A 59 0.10 -1.12 1.69
CA VAL A 59 1.12 -1.53 0.72
C VAL A 59 0.42 -2.27 -0.41
N ILE A 60 0.50 -1.75 -1.63
CA ILE A 60 -0.16 -2.31 -2.81
C ILE A 60 0.58 -3.56 -3.27
N LYS A 61 -0.16 -4.65 -3.53
CA LYS A 61 0.42 -5.93 -3.92
C LYS A 61 0.97 -5.88 -5.35
N THR A 62 2.13 -6.49 -5.57
CA THR A 62 2.85 -6.45 -6.85
C THR A 62 2.19 -7.26 -7.97
N HIS A 63 1.38 -8.27 -7.65
CA HIS A 63 0.73 -9.16 -8.61
C HIS A 63 -0.44 -8.54 -9.39
N LEU A 64 -0.94 -7.36 -9.01
CA LEU A 64 -2.00 -6.67 -9.76
C LEU A 64 -1.60 -6.41 -11.22
N SER A 65 -0.32 -6.14 -11.44
CA SER A 65 0.23 -5.92 -12.78
C SER A 65 0.19 -7.19 -13.64
N THR A 66 0.38 -8.37 -13.04
CA THR A 66 0.38 -9.66 -13.74
C THR A 66 -1.03 -10.04 -14.19
N ASP A 67 -2.03 -9.85 -13.33
CA ASP A 67 -3.43 -10.13 -13.66
C ASP A 67 -3.90 -9.23 -14.82
N ILE A 68 -3.53 -7.94 -14.79
CA ILE A 68 -3.86 -6.97 -15.85
C ILE A 68 -3.09 -7.25 -17.14
N ALA A 69 -1.81 -7.64 -17.06
CA ALA A 69 -1.04 -8.03 -18.24
C ALA A 69 -1.72 -9.19 -18.98
N SER A 70 -2.18 -10.20 -18.23
CA SER A 70 -2.88 -11.37 -18.79
C SER A 70 -4.23 -11.00 -19.42
N ALA A 71 -5.02 -10.14 -18.76
CA ALA A 71 -6.36 -9.78 -19.21
C ALA A 71 -6.38 -8.87 -20.46
N PHE A 72 -5.33 -8.06 -20.65
CA PHE A 72 -5.29 -7.05 -21.71
C PHE A 72 -4.22 -7.31 -22.79
N SER A 73 -3.58 -8.49 -22.79
CA SER A 73 -2.46 -8.83 -23.69
C SER A 73 -1.40 -7.72 -23.72
N LEU A 74 -1.02 -7.23 -22.54
CA LEU A 74 -0.01 -6.20 -22.37
C LEU A 74 1.29 -6.83 -21.88
N THR A 75 2.41 -6.15 -22.11
CA THR A 75 3.63 -6.46 -21.37
C THR A 75 3.46 -6.13 -19.89
N ASN A 76 4.21 -6.81 -19.01
CA ASN A 76 4.20 -6.51 -17.57
C ASN A 76 4.54 -5.04 -17.27
N ALA A 77 5.39 -4.41 -18.09
CA ALA A 77 5.75 -3.00 -17.95
C ALA A 77 4.58 -2.05 -18.24
N GLU A 78 3.83 -2.31 -19.31
CA GLU A 78 2.65 -1.51 -19.69
C GLU A 78 1.50 -1.70 -18.69
N ALA A 79 1.26 -2.94 -18.24
CA ALA A 79 0.26 -3.22 -17.22
C ALA A 79 0.61 -2.54 -15.90
N ASN A 80 1.88 -2.59 -15.48
CA ASN A 80 2.35 -1.90 -14.28
C ASN A 80 2.14 -0.38 -14.40
N THR A 81 2.49 0.23 -15.55
CA THR A 81 2.28 1.67 -15.76
C THR A 81 0.82 2.06 -15.65
N LYS A 82 -0.09 1.30 -16.28
CA LYS A 82 -1.54 1.53 -16.18
C LYS A 82 -2.07 1.40 -14.74
N VAL A 83 -1.63 0.38 -14.01
CA VAL A 83 -2.00 0.18 -12.60
C VAL A 83 -1.56 1.38 -11.77
N ILE A 84 -0.33 1.82 -11.96
CA ILE A 84 0.23 2.97 -11.23
C ILE A 84 -0.55 4.24 -11.54
N ASP A 85 -0.90 4.50 -12.79
CA ASP A 85 -1.65 5.69 -13.16
C ASP A 85 -3.07 5.71 -12.58
N LEU A 86 -3.74 4.55 -12.52
CA LEU A 86 -5.03 4.42 -11.86
C LEU A 86 -4.92 4.68 -10.35
N LEU A 87 -3.94 4.06 -9.69
CA LEU A 87 -3.70 4.25 -8.26
C LEU A 87 -3.35 5.71 -7.91
N LYS A 88 -2.56 6.37 -8.76
CA LYS A 88 -2.23 7.80 -8.60
C LYS A 88 -3.49 8.67 -8.67
N ARG A 89 -4.33 8.49 -9.69
CA ARG A 89 -5.57 9.25 -9.85
C ARG A 89 -6.54 9.04 -8.69
N GLU A 90 -6.63 7.80 -8.21
CA GLU A 90 -7.44 7.47 -7.04
C GLU A 90 -6.87 8.15 -5.78
N ALA A 91 -5.56 8.06 -5.57
CA ALA A 91 -4.89 8.73 -4.44
C ALA A 91 -5.06 10.25 -4.48
N GLU A 92 -4.90 10.90 -5.63
CA GLU A 92 -5.13 12.34 -5.80
C GLU A 92 -6.55 12.73 -5.38
N SER A 93 -7.53 11.93 -5.80
CA SER A 93 -8.93 12.15 -5.42
C SER A 93 -9.13 12.01 -3.91
N LEU A 94 -8.57 10.97 -3.31
CA LEU A 94 -8.68 10.70 -1.87
C LEU A 94 -8.00 11.76 -1.01
N ILE A 95 -6.80 12.21 -1.39
CA ILE A 95 -6.04 13.24 -0.67
C ILE A 95 -6.75 14.60 -0.72
N SER A 96 -7.52 14.88 -1.79
CA SER A 96 -8.27 16.12 -1.90
C SER A 96 -9.48 16.21 -0.96
N ILE A 97 -9.91 15.09 -0.37
CA ILE A 97 -11.09 15.02 0.50
C ILE A 97 -10.66 15.26 1.95
N SER A 98 -11.21 16.30 2.57
CA SER A 98 -11.03 16.60 3.99
C SER A 98 -12.39 16.75 4.66
N HIS A 99 -12.79 15.73 5.43
CA HIS A 99 -14.08 15.70 6.13
C HIS A 99 -14.02 14.79 7.35
N GLN A 100 -14.63 15.19 8.47
CA GLN A 100 -14.56 14.46 9.76
C GLN A 100 -15.04 12.99 9.68
N ALA A 101 -15.99 12.70 8.79
CA ALA A 101 -16.54 11.36 8.60
C ALA A 101 -15.79 10.50 7.55
N ILE A 102 -14.67 11.00 7.02
CA ILE A 102 -13.89 10.32 5.97
C ILE A 102 -12.44 10.21 6.46
N VAL A 103 -11.86 9.02 6.34
CA VAL A 103 -10.46 8.78 6.70
C VAL A 103 -9.55 9.71 5.88
N GLY A 104 -8.75 10.50 6.57
CA GLY A 104 -7.76 11.40 5.99
C GLY A 104 -6.62 10.65 5.32
N TYR A 105 -6.47 10.85 4.01
CA TYR A 105 -5.33 10.37 3.25
C TYR A 105 -4.23 11.43 3.22
N GLN A 106 -3.02 11.03 3.60
CA GLN A 106 -1.89 11.93 3.79
C GLN A 106 -0.91 11.91 2.63
N GLY A 107 -0.81 10.79 1.90
CA GLY A 107 0.07 10.72 0.74
C GLY A 107 0.12 9.37 0.05
N PHE A 108 0.57 9.40 -1.20
CA PHE A 108 0.84 8.22 -2.02
C PHE A 108 2.28 8.25 -2.49
N GLN A 109 3.07 7.24 -2.11
CA GLN A 109 4.51 7.23 -2.29
C GLN A 109 4.98 5.83 -2.68
N LYS A 110 6.14 5.73 -3.33
CA LYS A 110 6.77 4.45 -3.63
C LYS A 110 7.84 4.17 -2.59
N ASP A 111 7.73 3.02 -1.94
CA ASP A 111 8.79 2.43 -1.13
C ASP A 111 9.79 1.69 -2.04
N ASP A 112 11.07 1.77 -1.69
CA ASP A 112 12.16 1.17 -2.47
C ASP A 112 12.10 -0.37 -2.48
N ILE A 113 11.58 -0.97 -1.41
CA ILE A 113 11.53 -2.42 -1.21
C ILE A 113 10.10 -2.92 -1.45
N TYR A 114 9.10 -2.26 -0.88
CA TYR A 114 7.74 -2.79 -0.79
C TYR A 114 6.79 -2.26 -1.87
N GLY A 115 7.24 -1.31 -2.70
CA GLY A 115 6.45 -0.75 -3.78
C GLY A 115 5.49 0.35 -3.33
N TYR A 116 4.38 0.52 -4.03
CA TYR A 116 3.48 1.66 -3.79
C TYR A 116 2.75 1.54 -2.45
N CYS A 117 2.76 2.64 -1.72
CA CYS A 117 2.21 2.78 -0.39
C CYS A 117 1.25 3.98 -0.34
N LEU A 118 0.14 3.80 0.37
CA LEU A 118 -0.82 4.85 0.66
C LEU A 118 -0.84 5.09 2.17
N VAL A 119 -0.49 6.32 2.57
CA VAL A 119 -0.39 6.77 3.96
C VAL A 119 -1.70 7.45 4.34
N MET A 120 -2.25 7.05 5.48
CA MET A 120 -3.54 7.53 5.99
C MET A 120 -3.48 7.67 7.51
N GLU A 121 -4.39 8.47 8.04
CA GLU A 121 -4.58 8.57 9.48
C GLU A 121 -5.00 7.22 10.09
N TYR A 122 -4.64 7.02 11.35
CA TYR A 122 -5.17 5.93 12.15
C TYR A 122 -6.46 6.39 12.83
N VAL A 123 -7.57 5.72 12.50
CA VAL A 123 -8.84 5.89 13.21
C VAL A 123 -8.91 4.88 14.34
N GLU A 124 -9.03 5.37 15.56
CA GLU A 124 -9.14 4.53 16.75
C GLU A 124 -10.57 3.99 16.90
N GLY A 125 -10.65 2.68 17.18
CA GLY A 125 -11.91 1.98 17.44
C GLY A 125 -12.11 0.73 16.59
N PRO A 126 -13.19 -0.04 16.85
CA PRO A 126 -13.52 -1.20 16.05
C PRO A 126 -14.05 -0.79 14.68
N THR A 127 -13.86 -1.67 13.70
CA THR A 127 -14.54 -1.54 12.41
C THR A 127 -16.05 -1.70 12.58
N LEU A 128 -16.83 -1.11 11.67
CA LEU A 128 -18.29 -1.30 11.65
C LEU A 128 -18.67 -2.79 11.58
N LYS A 129 -17.91 -3.59 10.84
CA LYS A 129 -18.12 -5.05 10.75
C LYS A 129 -18.01 -5.72 12.12
N GLN A 130 -16.96 -5.44 12.88
CA GLN A 130 -16.79 -5.99 14.22
C GLN A 130 -17.91 -5.56 15.17
N LEU A 131 -18.39 -4.32 15.06
CA LEU A 131 -19.53 -3.86 15.85
C LEU A 131 -20.81 -4.63 15.51
N LEU A 132 -21.06 -4.90 14.23
CA LEU A 132 -22.22 -5.67 13.81
C LEU A 132 -22.14 -7.13 14.29
N GLU A 133 -20.96 -7.74 14.25
CA GLU A 133 -20.72 -9.10 14.76
C GLU A 133 -20.91 -9.23 16.29
N LEU A 134 -20.81 -8.13 17.04
CA LEU A 134 -21.06 -8.12 18.50
C LEU A 134 -22.54 -7.91 18.86
N LEU A 135 -23.36 -7.43 17.92
CA LEU A 135 -24.77 -7.10 18.14
C LEU A 135 -25.74 -8.24 17.79
N PHE A 136 -25.23 -9.36 17.25
CA PHE A 136 -25.97 -10.56 16.87
C PHE A 136 -25.28 -11.81 17.40
#